data_AF-A0A3B9BUG1-F1
#
_entry.id   AF-A0A3B9BUG1-F1
#
_cell.length_a   1.000
_cell.length_b   1.000
_cell.length_c   1.000
_cell.angle_alpha   90.00
_cell.angle_beta   90.00
_cell.angle_gamma   90.00
#
_symmetry.space_group_name_H-M   'P 1'
#
loop_
_entity.id
_entity.type
_entity.pdbx_description
1 polymer ?
#
loop_
_entity_poly.entity_id
_entity_poly.type
_entity_poly.pdbx_seq_one_letter_code
_entity_poly.pdbx_strand_id
1 'polypeptide(L)' 'ALGRSILQQAKDAGLVRELEACGVKVIPDLCWCSITEPIFPLTARNLMTNSGKYAHYAPGLCGRTVRFGGLRD' A
#
# COMPACT_ATOMS: atom_id res chain seq x y z
N ALA A 1 5.28 -4.68 5.72
CA ALA A 1 4.81 -3.62 6.61
C ALA A 1 5.88 -2.54 6.65
N LEU A 2 5.49 -1.27 6.61
CA LEU A 2 6.41 -0.15 6.76
C LEU A 2 6.75 0.00 8.25
N GLY A 3 7.96 -0.42 8.64
CA GLY A 3 8.41 -0.35 10.02
C GLY A 3 8.77 1.08 10.45
N ARG A 4 8.65 1.36 11.75
CA ARG A 4 8.85 2.69 12.33
C ARG A 4 10.21 3.33 12.02
N SER A 5 11.29 2.55 12.06
CA SER A 5 12.64 3.06 11.74
C SER A 5 12.74 3.50 10.29
N ILE A 6 12.19 2.73 9.34
CA ILE A 6 12.18 3.08 7.91
C ILE A 6 11.28 4.30 7.66
N LEU A 7 10.12 4.38 8.33
CA LEU A 7 9.28 5.58 8.26
C LEU A 7 10.04 6.81 8.73
N GLN A 8 10.79 6.72 9.84
CA GLN A 8 11.57 7.84 10.35
C GLN A 8 12.65 8.26 9.34
N GLN A 9 13.43 7.32 8.81
CA GLN A 9 14.42 7.60 7.77
C GLN A 9 13.80 8.28 6.53
N ALA A 10 12.64 7.81 6.08
CA ALA A 10 11.92 8.41 4.95
C ALA A 10 11.38 9.81 5.25
N LYS A 11 11.01 10.10 6.50
CA LYS A 11 10.61 11.44 6.94
C LYS A 11 11.80 12.39 6.99
N ASP A 12 12.91 11.95 7.58
CA ASP A 12 14.14 12.74 7.69
C ASP A 12 14.70 13.08 6.31
N ALA A 13 14.54 12.16 5.34
CA ALA A 13 14.90 12.37 3.94
C ALA A 13 13.86 13.21 3.14
N GLY A 14 12.75 13.64 3.74
CA GLY A 14 11.70 14.43 3.07
C GLY A 14 10.77 13.64 2.13
N LEU A 15 11.03 12.35 1.91
CA LEU A 15 10.29 11.51 0.94
C LEU A 15 8.81 11.36 1.27
N VAL A 16 8.45 11.26 2.56
CA VAL A 16 7.04 11.14 2.97
C VAL A 16 6.26 12.38 2.53
N ARG A 17 6.84 13.57 2.70
CA ARG A 17 6.21 14.83 2.30
C ARG A 17 6.04 14.91 0.78
N GLU A 18 7.04 14.49 0.02
CA GLU A 18 6.96 14.46 -1.45
C GLU A 18 5.87 13.51 -1.94
N LEU A 19 5.79 12.31 -1.36
CA LEU A 19 4.75 11.34 -1.66
C LEU A 19 3.36 11.89 -1.33
N GLU A 20 3.19 12.49 -0.15
CA GLU A 20 1.93 13.11 0.27
C GLU A 20 1.51 14.28 -0.64
N ALA A 21 2.47 15.10 -1.10
CA ALA A 21 2.21 16.15 -2.07
C ALA A 21 1.72 15.62 -3.43
N CYS A 22 2.12 14.40 -3.80
CA CYS A 22 1.62 13.66 -4.96
C CYS A 22 0.28 12.94 -4.71
N GLY A 23 -0.34 13.12 -3.54
CA GLY A 23 -1.61 12.48 -3.18
C GLY A 23 -1.48 11.05 -2.65
N VAL A 24 -0.26 10.58 -2.35
CA VAL A 24 -0.04 9.25 -1.75
C VAL A 24 -0.36 9.29 -0.26
N LYS A 25 -1.12 8.30 0.22
CA LYS A 25 -1.36 8.10 1.66
C LYS A 25 -0.39 7.04 2.21
N VAL A 26 0.52 7.46 3.08
CA VAL A 26 1.46 6.55 3.75
C VAL A 26 0.81 5.96 5.01
N ILE A 27 0.68 4.64 5.08
CA ILE A 27 0.08 3.94 6.22
C ILE A 27 1.12 2.99 6.84
N PRO A 28 1.77 3.38 7.94
CA PRO A 28 2.72 2.53 8.66
C PRO A 28 2.00 1.49 9.53
N ASP A 29 2.76 0.52 10.05
CA ASP A 29 2.28 -0.46 11.04
C ASP A 29 1.03 -1.27 10.58
N LEU A 30 0.82 -1.39 9.27
CA LEU A 30 -0.29 -2.15 8.67
C LEU A 30 0.18 -3.52 8.14
N CYS A 31 -0.58 -4.56 8.47
CA CYS A 31 -0.43 -5.88 7.87
C CYS A 31 -1.28 -6.00 6.60
N TRP A 32 -0.72 -6.64 5.57
CA TRP A 32 -1.40 -6.88 4.29
C TRP A 32 -2.73 -7.64 4.43
N CYS A 33 -2.84 -8.57 5.38
CA CYS A 33 -4.09 -9.30 5.60
C CYS A 33 -5.19 -8.46 6.30
N SER A 34 -4.83 -7.31 6.86
CA SER A 34 -5.75 -6.42 7.58
C SER A 34 -6.18 -5.22 6.75
N ILE A 35 -5.88 -5.21 5.44
CA ILE A 35 -6.30 -4.13 4.55
C ILE A 35 -7.75 -4.38 4.12
N THR A 36 -8.66 -3.71 4.81
CA THR A 36 -10.10 -3.72 4.53
C THR A 36 -10.59 -2.30 4.27
N GLU A 37 -11.88 -2.14 4.05
CA GLU A 37 -12.50 -0.82 4.14
C GLU A 37 -12.44 -0.31 5.59
N PRO A 38 -12.24 1.01 5.81
CA PRO A 38 -12.11 2.09 4.82
C PRO A 38 -10.65 2.41 4.44
N ILE A 39 -9.67 1.52 4.72
CA ILE A 39 -8.29 1.74 4.25
C ILE A 39 -8.25 1.75 2.73
N PHE A 40 -8.96 0.82 2.11
CA PHE A 40 -9.34 1.00 0.72
C PHE A 40 -10.48 2.02 0.59
N PRO A 41 -10.39 2.95 -0.38
CA PRO A 41 -11.53 3.76 -0.76
C PRO A 41 -12.71 2.84 -1.16
N LEU A 42 -13.92 3.17 -0.71
CA LEU A 42 -15.14 2.40 -1.01
C LEU A 42 -15.41 2.27 -2.52
N THR A 43 -14.94 3.23 -3.30
CA THR A 43 -15.12 3.28 -4.77
C THR A 43 -14.06 2.49 -5.53
N ALA A 44 -12.99 2.03 -4.87
CA ALA A 44 -11.89 1.38 -5.56
C ALA A 44 -12.27 -0.07 -5.94
N ARG A 45 -12.09 -0.40 -7.22
CA ARG A 45 -12.51 -1.68 -7.85
C ARG A 45 -11.33 -2.60 -8.16
N ASN A 46 -10.17 -1.99 -8.43
CA ASN A 46 -8.94 -2.67 -8.79
C ASN A 46 -7.85 -2.32 -7.77
N LEU A 47 -6.95 -3.27 -7.53
CA LEU A 47 -5.79 -3.13 -6.66
C LEU A 47 -4.53 -3.46 -7.47
N MET A 48 -3.47 -2.66 -7.28
CA MET A 48 -2.12 -3.02 -7.71
C MET A 48 -1.23 -3.21 -6.48
N THR A 49 -0.35 -4.21 -6.52
CA THR A 49 0.62 -4.46 -5.45
C THR A 49 1.92 -5.02 -6.01
N ASN A 50 3.04 -4.65 -5.38
CA ASN A 50 4.36 -5.23 -5.64
C ASN A 50 4.68 -6.41 -4.72
N SER A 51 3.71 -6.89 -3.92
CA SER A 51 3.85 -8.10 -3.11
C SER A 51 3.23 -9.29 -3.83
N GLY A 52 4.05 -10.23 -4.31
CA GLY A 52 3.54 -11.45 -4.96
C GLY A 52 2.68 -12.30 -4.02
N LYS A 53 3.06 -12.34 -2.74
CA LYS A 53 2.28 -13.01 -1.70
C LYS A 53 0.89 -12.37 -1.56
N TYR A 54 0.80 -11.05 -1.42
CA TYR A 54 -0.50 -10.39 -1.31
C TYR A 54 -1.30 -10.52 -2.60
N ALA A 55 -0.68 -10.38 -3.77
CA ALA A 55 -1.34 -10.57 -5.06
C ALA A 55 -2.05 -11.93 -5.18
N HIS A 56 -1.47 -12.98 -4.59
CA HIS A 56 -2.05 -14.31 -4.58
C HIS A 56 -3.34 -14.41 -3.72
N TYR A 57 -3.36 -13.86 -2.51
CA TYR A 57 -4.49 -14.05 -1.58
C TYR A 57 -5.44 -12.85 -1.45
N ALA A 58 -5.05 -11.65 -1.89
CA ALA A 58 -5.86 -10.43 -1.81
C ALA A 58 -7.23 -10.53 -2.50
N PRO A 59 -7.41 -11.19 -3.66
CA PRO A 59 -8.73 -11.34 -4.27
C PRO A 59 -9.76 -11.96 -3.32
N GLY A 60 -9.34 -12.99 -2.55
CA GLY A 60 -10.20 -13.65 -1.56
C GLY A 60 -10.44 -12.85 -0.29
N LEU A 61 -9.60 -11.85 0.02
CA LEU A 61 -9.73 -11.02 1.23
C LEU A 61 -10.55 -9.75 1.01
N CYS A 62 -10.43 -9.11 -0.15
CA CYS A 62 -11.01 -7.78 -0.37
C CYS A 62 -12.02 -7.71 -1.53
N GLY A 63 -12.27 -8.83 -2.24
CA GLY A 63 -13.26 -8.89 -3.33
C GLY A 63 -12.92 -8.01 -4.54
N ARG A 64 -11.67 -7.59 -4.70
CA ARG A 64 -11.21 -6.70 -5.79
C ARG A 64 -10.37 -7.47 -6.80
N THR A 65 -10.35 -6.98 -8.04
CA THR A 65 -9.40 -7.47 -9.05
C THR A 65 -7.99 -7.00 -8.68
N VAL A 66 -7.01 -7.89 -8.70
CA VAL A 66 -5.64 -7.60 -8.29
C VAL A 66 -4.67 -7.75 -9.46
N ARG A 67 -3.76 -6.79 -9.60
CA ARG A 67 -2.63 -6.79 -10.53
C ARG A 67 -1.32 -6.77 -9.75
N PHE A 68 -0.37 -7.60 -10.15
CA PHE A 68 0.98 -7.59 -9.60
C PHE A 68 1.89 -6.76 -10.50
N GLY A 69 2.69 -5.85 -9.90
CA GLY A 69 3.66 -5.04 -10.64
C GLY A 69 4.57 -4.23 -9.72
N GLY A 70 5.75 -3.86 -10.24
CA GLY A 70 6.79 -3.11 -9.52
C GLY A 70 6.79 -1.61 -9.85
N LEU A 71 7.85 -0.92 -9.43
CA LEU A 71 8.12 0.50 -9.76
C LEU A 71 9.09 0.67 -10.93
N ARG A 72 9.77 -0.41 -11.32
CA ARG A 72 10.57 -0.48 -12.54
C ARG A 72 9.60 -1.05 -13.57
N ASP A 73 9.48 -0.39 -14.72
CA ASP A 73 8.49 -0.58 -15.79
C ASP A 73 7.34 0.43 -15.72
#